data_AF-A0A4Q3XH43-F1
#
_entry.id   AF-A0A4Q3XH43-F1
#
_cell.length_a   1.000
_cell.length_b   1.000
_cell.length_c   1.000
_cell.angle_alpha   90.00
_cell.angle_beta   90.00
_cell.angle_gamma   90.00
#
_symmetry.space_group_name_H-M   'P 1'
#
loop_
_entity.id
_entity.type
_entity.pdbx_description
1 polymer ?
#
loop_
_entity_poly.entity_id
_entity_poly.type
_entity_poly.pdbx_seq_one_letter_code
_entity_poly.pdbx_strand_id
1 'polypeptide(L)'
;MEQHNKVTFAGKIFASDDTAATRLLAAITARSIAQTAGLEATNATAKWEAMDGTMVPMTLNEQRQLLLAGVARTQACFDQQAALLANGAAAANQAALDSINITLGWPA
;
A
#
# COMPACT_ATOMS: atom_id res chain seq x y z
N MET A 1 -3.34 -1.83 -17.85
CA MET A 1 -2.21 -1.36 -17.04
C MET A 1 -2.22 -2.14 -15.75
N GLU A 2 -1.10 -2.73 -15.37
CA GLU A 2 -0.99 -3.43 -14.09
C GLU A 2 -1.03 -2.41 -12.94
N GLN A 3 -1.85 -2.66 -11.92
CA GLN A 3 -1.88 -1.82 -10.72
C GLN A 3 -0.69 -2.20 -9.83
N HIS A 4 0.25 -1.27 -9.67
CA HIS A 4 1.43 -1.44 -8.82
C HIS A 4 1.17 -1.08 -7.35
N ASN A 5 0.05 -0.41 -7.06
CA ASN A 5 -0.40 0.00 -5.73
C ASN A 5 -1.18 -1.09 -4.98
N LYS A 6 -0.65 -2.32 -4.94
CA LYS A 6 -1.26 -3.48 -4.28
C LYS A 6 -0.25 -4.17 -3.37
N VAL A 7 -0.71 -4.72 -2.25
CA VAL A 7 0.10 -5.55 -1.35
C VAL A 7 -0.61 -6.86 -1.05
N THR A 8 0.16 -7.95 -0.98
CA THR A 8 -0.35 -9.23 -0.50
C THR A 8 -0.11 -9.35 0.99
N PHE A 9 -1.17 -9.55 1.76
CA PHE A 9 -1.13 -9.73 3.21
C PHE A 9 -2.06 -10.87 3.59
N ALA A 10 -1.59 -11.82 4.41
CA ALA A 10 -2.35 -13.01 4.82
C ALA A 10 -3.03 -13.75 3.64
N GLY A 11 -2.37 -13.83 2.48
CA GLY A 11 -2.88 -14.49 1.27
C GLY A 11 -3.99 -13.71 0.54
N LYS A 12 -4.27 -12.47 0.92
CA LYS A 12 -5.24 -11.58 0.26
C LYS A 12 -4.55 -10.32 -0.27
N ILE A 13 -5.12 -9.75 -1.33
CA ILE A 13 -4.58 -8.55 -1.98
C ILE A 13 -5.35 -7.33 -1.49
N PHE A 14 -4.62 -6.30 -1.06
CA PHE A 14 -5.16 -5.03 -0.57
C PHE A 14 -4.58 -3.86 -1.36
N ALA A 15 -5.39 -2.80 -1.49
CA ALA A 15 -4.92 -1.54 -2.07
C ALA A 15 -3.89 -0.88 -1.15
N SER A 16 -2.85 -0.28 -1.73
CA SER A 16 -1.77 0.40 -1.00
C SER A 16 -1.75 1.92 -1.18
N ASP A 17 -2.65 2.50 -1.98
CA ASP A 17 -2.68 3.94 -2.24
C ASP A 17 -2.94 4.80 -0.99
N ASP A 18 -2.73 6.12 -1.12
CA ASP A 18 -2.87 7.10 -0.04
C ASP A 18 -4.29 7.11 0.55
N THR A 19 -5.31 6.79 -0.24
CA THR A 19 -6.70 6.72 0.24
C THR A 19 -6.89 5.50 1.15
N ALA A 20 -6.37 4.35 0.75
CA ALA A 20 -6.35 3.14 1.57
C ALA A 20 -5.56 3.35 2.87
N ALA A 21 -4.37 3.95 2.78
CA ALA A 21 -3.54 4.26 3.94
C ALA A 21 -4.25 5.20 4.92
N THR A 22 -4.88 6.27 4.42
CA THR A 22 -5.63 7.24 5.25
C THR A 22 -6.79 6.57 5.98
N ARG A 23 -7.60 5.77 5.27
CA ARG A 23 -8.72 5.04 5.86
C ARG A 23 -8.25 4.06 6.94
N LEU A 24 -7.17 3.34 6.67
CA LEU A 24 -6.63 2.34 7.59
C LEU A 24 -6.03 2.99 8.85
N LEU A 25 -5.30 4.10 8.69
CA LEU A 25 -4.77 4.87 9.82
C LEU A 25 -5.89 5.42 10.73
N ALA A 26 -6.97 5.92 10.14
CA ALA A 26 -8.13 6.40 10.90
C ALA A 26 -8.78 5.25 11.71
N ALA A 27 -8.96 4.07 11.09
CA ALA A 27 -9.48 2.89 11.76
C ALA A 27 -8.56 2.41 12.90
N ILE A 28 -7.24 2.34 12.68
CA ILE A 28 -6.26 1.97 13.69
C ILE A 28 -6.31 2.94 14.88
N THR A 29 -6.38 4.25 14.61
CA THR A 29 -6.44 5.29 15.64
C THR A 29 -7.69 5.12 16.50
N ALA A 30 -8.86 5.00 15.88
CA ALA A 30 -10.13 4.83 16.59
C ALA A 30 -10.13 3.57 17.48
N ARG A 31 -9.64 2.45 16.96
CA ARG A 31 -9.55 1.18 17.71
C ARG A 31 -8.54 1.24 18.85
N SER A 32 -7.39 1.89 18.64
CA SER A 32 -6.40 2.09 19.70
C SER A 32 -6.97 2.90 20.87
N ILE A 33 -7.78 3.93 20.57
CA ILE A 33 -8.49 4.72 21.59
C ILE A 33 -9.53 3.84 22.30
N ALA A 34 -10.34 3.07 21.56
CA ALA A 34 -11.35 2.18 22.13
C ALA A 34 -10.75 1.12 23.06
N GLN A 35 -9.62 0.51 22.68
CA GLN A 35 -8.90 -0.45 23.54
C GLN A 35 -8.37 0.21 24.82
N THR A 36 -7.84 1.44 24.72
CA THR A 36 -7.33 2.19 25.88
C THR A 36 -8.46 2.57 26.84
N ALA A 37 -9.64 2.87 26.31
CA ALA A 37 -10.84 3.17 27.09
C ALA A 37 -11.57 1.93 27.63
N GLY A 38 -11.09 0.72 27.35
CA GLY A 38 -11.76 -0.53 27.73
C GLY A 38 -13.06 -0.82 26.98
N LEU A 39 -13.32 -0.11 25.88
CA LEU A 39 -14.51 -0.26 25.03
C LEU A 39 -14.35 -1.36 23.97
N GLU A 40 -13.11 -1.79 23.73
CA GLU A 40 -12.78 -2.85 22.78
C GLU A 40 -11.78 -3.82 23.41
N ALA A 41 -11.99 -5.12 23.23
CA ALA A 41 -11.06 -6.13 23.71
C ALA A 41 -9.73 -6.10 22.93
N THR A 42 -8.61 -6.42 23.59
CA THR A 42 -7.27 -6.41 22.98
C THR A 42 -7.16 -7.31 21.74
N ASN A 43 -7.91 -8.42 21.73
CA ASN A 43 -7.96 -9.41 20.66
C ASN A 43 -9.18 -9.25 19.72
N ALA A 44 -9.93 -8.16 19.84
CA ALA A 44 -11.07 -7.92 18.95
C ALA A 44 -10.60 -7.84 17.49
N THR A 45 -11.47 -8.26 16.58
CA THR A 45 -11.23 -8.18 15.13
C THR A 45 -12.24 -7.25 14.48
N ALA A 46 -11.77 -6.42 13.54
CA ALA A 46 -12.61 -5.62 12.65
C ALA A 46 -12.44 -6.11 11.21
N LYS A 47 -13.51 -6.10 10.42
CA LYS A 47 -13.46 -6.52 9.02
C LYS A 47 -12.79 -5.44 8.16
N TRP A 48 -11.83 -5.84 7.33
CA TRP A 48 -11.18 -4.99 6.35
C TRP A 48 -11.36 -5.55 4.94
N GLU A 49 -11.69 -4.71 3.97
CA GLU A 49 -12.02 -5.14 2.62
C GLU A 49 -10.75 -5.36 1.79
N ALA A 50 -10.62 -6.55 1.21
CA ALA A 50 -9.62 -6.88 0.20
C ALA A 50 -10.08 -6.38 -1.18
N MET A 51 -9.16 -6.31 -2.16
CA MET A 51 -9.48 -5.84 -3.51
C MET A 51 -10.48 -6.72 -4.27
N ASP A 52 -10.66 -7.97 -3.85
CA ASP A 52 -11.67 -8.90 -4.38
C ASP A 52 -13.07 -8.71 -3.73
N GLY A 53 -13.23 -7.70 -2.85
CA GLY A 53 -14.45 -7.43 -2.07
C GLY A 53 -14.59 -8.32 -0.84
N THR A 54 -13.65 -9.23 -0.57
CA THR A 54 -13.70 -10.09 0.62
C THR A 54 -13.46 -9.26 1.87
N MET A 55 -14.35 -9.39 2.85
CA MET A 55 -14.18 -8.79 4.18
C MET A 55 -13.33 -9.71 5.08
N VAL A 56 -12.08 -9.33 5.31
CA VAL A 56 -11.10 -10.10 6.10
C VAL A 56 -11.12 -9.61 7.55
N PRO A 57 -11.43 -10.47 8.55
CA PRO A 57 -11.31 -10.10 9.96
C PRO A 57 -9.85 -9.86 10.33
N MET A 58 -9.56 -8.72 10.95
CA MET A 58 -8.20 -8.33 11.36
C MET A 58 -8.18 -7.75 12.78
N THR A 59 -7.23 -8.22 13.57
CA THR A 59 -6.79 -7.59 14.82
C THR A 59 -6.21 -6.20 14.55
N LEU A 60 -6.08 -5.39 15.60
CA LEU A 60 -5.43 -4.07 15.50
C LEU A 60 -3.97 -4.20 15.02
N ASN A 61 -3.28 -5.25 15.43
CA ASN A 61 -1.89 -5.49 15.02
C ASN A 61 -1.78 -5.84 13.53
N GLU A 62 -2.67 -6.69 13.01
CA GLU A 62 -2.71 -7.02 11.57
C GLU A 62 -3.02 -5.78 10.73
N GLN A 63 -3.92 -4.91 11.18
CA GLN A 63 -4.18 -3.63 10.51
C GLN A 63 -2.93 -2.73 10.47
N ARG A 64 -2.15 -2.67 11.56
CA ARG A 64 -0.88 -1.92 11.60
C ARG A 64 0.17 -2.50 10.64
N GLN A 65 0.28 -3.83 10.58
CA GLN A 65 1.18 -4.50 9.65
C GLN A 65 0.78 -4.26 8.20
N LEU A 66 -0.53 -4.32 7.90
CA LEU A 66 -1.05 -3.99 6.58
C LEU A 66 -0.75 -2.54 6.20
N LEU A 67 -0.94 -1.59 7.12
CA LEU A 67 -0.61 -0.18 6.88
C LEU A 67 0.88 0.00 6.55
N LEU A 68 1.76 -0.62 7.33
CA LEU A 68 3.21 -0.54 7.09
C LEU A 68 3.60 -1.12 5.73
N ALA A 69 3.06 -2.30 5.38
CA ALA A 69 3.29 -2.92 4.08
C ALA A 69 2.78 -2.03 2.94
N GLY A 70 1.58 -1.44 3.09
CA GLY A 70 0.99 -0.53 2.11
C GLY A 70 1.82 0.73 1.90
N VAL A 71 2.26 1.38 2.98
CA VAL A 71 3.12 2.59 2.90
C VAL A 71 4.45 2.26 2.25
N ALA A 72 5.12 1.16 2.64
CA ALA A 72 6.38 0.75 2.03
C ALA A 72 6.24 0.49 0.53
N ARG A 73 5.12 -0.14 0.12
CA ARG A 73 4.83 -0.37 -1.30
C ARG A 73 4.63 0.91 -2.09
N THR A 74 3.86 1.85 -1.53
CA THR A 74 3.59 3.12 -2.20
C THR A 74 4.86 3.97 -2.33
N GLN A 75 5.71 3.97 -1.31
CA GLN A 75 7.03 4.61 -1.41
C GLN A 75 7.88 3.99 -2.52
N ALA A 76 7.97 2.65 -2.60
CA ALA A 76 8.71 2.00 -3.67
C ALA A 76 8.17 2.32 -5.08
N CYS A 77 6.86 2.55 -5.22
CA CYS A 77 6.27 3.00 -6.47
C CYS A 77 6.69 4.44 -6.82
N PHE A 78 6.71 5.34 -5.84
CA PHE A 78 7.19 6.72 -6.05
C PHE A 78 8.67 6.78 -6.37
N ASP A 79 9.50 5.96 -5.71
CA ASP A 79 10.93 5.88 -5.99
C ASP A 79 11.19 5.44 -7.44
N GLN A 80 10.45 4.43 -7.91
CA GLN A 80 10.53 3.98 -9.30
C GLN A 80 10.05 5.05 -10.29
N GLN A 81 8.97 5.76 -9.96
CA GLN A 81 8.50 6.88 -10.79
C GLN A 81 9.57 7.97 -10.89
N ALA A 82 10.21 8.34 -9.78
CA ALA A 82 11.28 9.32 -9.76
C ALA A 82 12.49 8.87 -10.61
N ALA A 83 12.87 7.59 -10.54
CA ALA A 83 13.94 7.03 -11.36
C ALA A 83 13.64 7.10 -12.87
N LEU A 84 12.40 6.78 -13.27
CA LEU A 84 11.96 6.89 -14.67
C LEU A 84 11.98 8.35 -15.16
N LEU A 85 11.55 9.30 -14.33
CA LEU A 85 11.60 10.73 -14.64
C LEU A 85 13.05 11.22 -14.80
N ALA A 86 13.96 10.78 -13.93
CA ALA A 86 15.38 11.12 -14.02
C ALA A 86 16.02 10.56 -15.30
N ASN A 87 15.73 9.30 -15.66
CA ASN A 87 16.20 8.70 -16.91
C ASN A 87 15.67 9.46 -18.15
N GLY A 88 14.41 9.89 -18.11
CA GLY A 88 13.83 10.71 -19.18
C GLY A 88 14.52 12.07 -19.31
N ALA A 89 14.80 12.75 -18.20
CA ALA A 89 15.51 14.03 -18.20
C ALA A 89 16.98 13.92 -18.66
N ALA A 90 17.62 12.77 -18.44
CA ALA A 90 18.99 12.50 -18.87
C ALA A 90 19.11 12.04 -20.34
N ALA A 91 18.00 11.69 -20.99
CA ALA A 91 18.01 11.17 -22.36
C ALA A 91 18.35 12.29 -23.36
N ALA A 92 19.48 12.14 -24.06
CA ALA A 92 20.00 13.16 -24.98
C ALA A 92 19.30 13.19 -26.35
N ASN A 93 18.51 12.16 -26.69
CA ASN A 93 17.84 12.02 -27.99
C ASN A 93 16.70 10.98 -27.93
N GLN A 94 15.95 10.86 -29.04
CA GLN A 94 14.82 9.93 -29.15
C GLN A 94 15.22 8.47 -28.94
N ALA A 95 16.36 8.03 -29.48
CA ALA A 95 16.82 6.65 -29.31
C ALA A 95 17.10 6.30 -27.83
N ALA A 96 17.61 7.26 -27.04
CA ALA A 96 17.78 7.10 -25.62
C ALA A 96 16.43 7.00 -24.88
N LEU A 97 15.43 7.82 -25.25
CA LEU A 97 14.07 7.73 -24.71
C LEU A 97 13.42 6.37 -25.04
N ASP A 98 13.54 5.91 -26.28
CA ASP A 98 12.97 4.63 -26.73
C ASP A 98 13.60 3.42 -26.03
N SER A 99 14.80 3.58 -25.49
CA SER A 99 15.50 2.53 -24.72
C SER A 99 15.07 2.43 -23.24
N ILE A 100 14.32 3.41 -22.72
CA ILE A 100 13.86 3.41 -21.33
C ILE A 100 12.78 2.35 -21.17
N ASN A 101 13.07 1.32 -20.37
CA ASN A 101 12.09 0.30 -20.04
C ASN A 101 11.16 0.79 -18.92
N ILE A 102 9.95 1.20 -19.30
CA ILE A 102 8.91 1.69 -18.38
C ILE A 102 8.16 0.57 -17.64
N THR A 103 8.38 -0.70 -17.99
CA THR A 103 7.68 -1.85 -17.38
C THR A 103 8.53 -2.62 -16.38
N LEU A 104 9.86 -2.47 -16.42
CA LEU A 104 10.79 -3.03 -15.43
C LEU A 104 10.94 -2.13 -14.19
N GLY A 105 11.31 -2.76 -13.07
CA GLY A 105 11.65 -2.06 -11.82
C GLY A 105 10.48 -1.67 -10.95
N TRP A 106 9.24 -1.83 -11.42
CA TRP A 106 8.08 -1.68 -10.55
C TRP A 106 8.07 -2.78 -9.49
N PRO A 107 7.75 -2.45 -8.22
CA PRO A 107 7.65 -3.45 -7.17
C PRO A 107 6.55 -4.47 -7.53
N ALA A 108 6.79 -5.75 -7.21
CA ALA A 108 5.94 -6.90 -7.58
C ALA A 108 4.79 -7.12 -6.59
#